data_AF-V9FZC9-F1
#
_entry.id   AF-V9FZC9-F1
#
_cell.length_a   1.000
_cell.length_b   1.000
_cell.length_c   1.000
_cell.angle_alpha   90.00
_cell.angle_beta   90.00
_cell.angle_gamma   90.00
#
_symmetry.space_group_name_H-M   'P 1'
#
loop_
_entity.id
_entity.type
_entity.pdbx_description
1 polymer ?
#
loop_
_entity_poly.entity_id
_entity_poly.type
_entity_poly.pdbx_seq_one_letter_code
_entity_poly.pdbx_strand_id
1 'polypeptide(L)'
;MFVVGDNCAVNKRLAHLMGVPLVGCASHRLNLAVRRFLEPYEEDLELVQTLMRRLRTITQASNLRLKTSLRPKLRNETRWGSTFAMLDRYLALREYI
;
A
#
# COMPACT_ATOMS: atom_id res chain seq x y z
N MET A 1 -17.93 23.02 15.54
CA MET A 1 -17.34 21.71 15.89
C MET A 1 -17.50 20.78 14.69
N PHE A 2 -16.54 19.89 14.42
CA PHE A 2 -16.60 18.94 13.28
C PHE A 2 -15.93 17.62 13.66
N VAL A 3 -16.31 16.53 12.99
CA VAL A 3 -15.66 15.21 13.12
C VAL A 3 -14.74 15.02 11.93
N VAL A 4 -13.53 14.48 12.14
CA VAL A 4 -12.62 14.08 11.05
C VAL A 4 -12.56 12.57 11.02
N GLY A 5 -12.87 11.98 9.87
CA GLY A 5 -12.90 10.53 9.73
C GLY A 5 -12.93 10.09 8.28
N ASP A 6 -12.70 8.79 8.05
CA ASP A 6 -13.00 8.22 6.75
C ASP A 6 -14.52 8.18 6.50
N ASN A 7 -14.91 7.82 5.28
CA ASN A 7 -16.32 7.74 4.89
C ASN A 7 -17.03 6.47 5.42
N CYS A 8 -16.49 5.81 6.44
CA CYS A 8 -17.11 4.65 7.07
C CYS A 8 -18.51 5.00 7.62
N ALA A 9 -19.43 4.04 7.54
CA ALA A 9 -20.81 4.22 7.99
C ALA A 9 -20.92 4.66 9.47
N VAL A 10 -20.02 4.16 10.32
CA VAL A 10 -19.96 4.53 11.75
C VAL A 10 -19.61 6.01 11.92
N ASN A 11 -18.60 6.50 11.19
CA ASN A 11 -18.16 7.90 11.25
C ASN A 11 -19.24 8.85 10.71
N LYS A 12 -19.94 8.46 9.64
CA LYS A 12 -21.10 9.19 9.13
C LYS A 12 -22.24 9.23 10.13
N ARG A 13 -22.56 8.09 10.76
CA ARG A 13 -23.64 8.02 11.77
C ARG A 13 -23.31 8.84 13.00
N LEU A 14 -22.06 8.81 13.47
CA LEU A 14 -21.61 9.61 14.60
C LEU A 14 -21.77 11.12 14.31
N ALA A 15 -21.25 11.58 13.18
CA ALA A 15 -21.37 12.99 12.78
C ALA A 15 -22.84 13.44 12.68
N HIS A 16 -23.70 12.58 12.12
CA HIS A 16 -25.14 12.84 12.04
C HIS A 16 -25.81 12.90 13.41
N LEU A 17 -25.51 11.96 14.33
CA LEU A 17 -26.05 11.97 15.70
C LEU A 17 -25.59 13.20 16.48
N MET A 18 -24.37 13.66 16.24
CA MET A 18 -23.81 14.86 16.85
C MET A 18 -24.27 16.16 16.17
N GLY A 19 -24.96 16.10 15.02
CA GLY A 19 -25.39 17.28 14.27
C GLY A 19 -24.25 18.14 13.73
N VAL A 20 -23.06 17.57 13.51
CA VAL A 20 -21.85 18.28 13.07
C VAL A 20 -21.35 17.75 11.73
N PRO A 21 -20.65 18.58 10.92
CA PRO A 21 -20.10 18.12 9.65
C PRO A 21 -19.00 17.06 9.83
N LEU A 22 -18.97 16.10 8.91
CA LEU A 22 -17.89 15.13 8.75
C LEU A 22 -16.89 15.64 7.70
N VAL A 23 -15.67 15.92 8.13
CA VAL A 23 -14.54 16.26 7.26
C VAL A 23 -13.81 14.96 6.89
N GLY A 24 -13.67 14.72 5.59
CA GLY A 24 -12.98 13.54 5.09
C GLY A 24 -11.52 13.48 5.52
N CYS A 25 -11.10 12.32 6.02
CA CYS A 25 -9.73 12.03 6.43
C CYS A 25 -8.72 12.40 5.33
N ALA A 26 -7.73 13.24 5.67
CA ALA A 26 -6.69 13.67 4.76
C ALA A 26 -5.88 12.48 4.21
N SER A 27 -5.55 11.50 5.07
CA SER A 27 -4.83 10.29 4.67
C SER A 27 -5.63 9.44 3.67
N HIS A 28 -6.95 9.38 3.82
CA HIS A 28 -7.81 8.68 2.88
C HIS A 28 -7.86 9.38 1.51
N ARG A 29 -7.97 10.72 1.50
CA ARG A 29 -7.91 11.52 0.27
C ARG A 29 -6.58 11.39 -0.44
N LEU A 30 -5.47 11.39 0.32
CA LEU A 30 -4.13 11.17 -0.22
C LEU A 30 -4.03 9.79 -0.87
N ASN A 31 -4.50 8.74 -0.20
CA ASN A 31 -4.50 7.38 -0.77
C ASN A 31 -5.31 7.31 -2.08
N LEU A 32 -6.47 7.97 -2.16
CA LEU A 32 -7.24 8.04 -3.41
C LEU A 32 -6.49 8.77 -4.52
N ALA A 33 -5.83 9.89 -4.20
CA ALA A 33 -5.03 10.64 -5.17
C ALA A 33 -3.84 9.81 -5.68
N VAL A 34 -3.13 9.13 -4.78
CA VAL A 34 -2.00 8.24 -5.14
C VAL A 34 -2.48 7.08 -5.99
N ARG A 35 -3.63 6.47 -5.69
CA ARG A 35 -4.20 5.41 -6.53
C ARG A 35 -4.45 5.88 -7.96
N ARG A 36 -5.13 7.02 -8.13
CA ARG A 36 -5.37 7.62 -9.46
C ARG A 36 -4.09 7.96 -10.19
N PHE A 37 -3.09 8.45 -9.47
CA PHE A 37 -1.77 8.74 -10.04
C PHE A 37 -1.07 7.47 -10.53
N LEU A 38 -1.26 6.34 -9.86
CA LEU A 38 -0.63 5.07 -10.18
C LEU A 38 -1.41 4.22 -11.20
N GLU A 39 -2.66 4.55 -11.50
CA GLU A 39 -3.50 3.82 -12.48
C GLU A 39 -2.79 3.55 -13.84
N PRO A 40 -2.05 4.51 -14.44
CA PRO A 40 -1.34 4.25 -15.69
C PRO A 40 -0.19 3.24 -15.60
N TYR A 41 0.33 2.98 -14.39
CA TYR A 41 1.49 2.12 -14.14
C TYR A 41 1.10 0.75 -13.58
N GLU A 42 -0.19 0.40 -13.61
CA GLU A 42 -0.70 -0.80 -12.94
C GLU A 42 -0.09 -2.10 -13.50
N GLU A 43 0.23 -2.14 -14.80
CA GLU A 43 0.92 -3.28 -15.42
C GLU A 43 2.34 -3.46 -14.83
N ASP A 44 3.13 -2.39 -14.75
CA ASP A 44 4.46 -2.41 -14.13
C ASP A 44 4.39 -2.80 -12.66
N LEU A 45 3.38 -2.31 -11.94
CA LEU A 45 3.16 -2.65 -10.54
C LEU A 45 2.84 -4.15 -10.36
N GLU A 46 2.08 -4.76 -11.27
CA GLU A 46 1.80 -6.19 -11.21
C GLU A 46 3.03 -7.04 -11.60
N LEU A 47 3.88 -6.55 -12.51
CA LEU A 47 5.17 -7.19 -12.81
C LEU A 47 6.07 -7.22 -11.56
N VAL A 48 6.21 -6.08 -10.87
CA VAL A 48 6.98 -6.01 -9.62
C VAL A 48 6.36 -6.89 -8.53
N GLN A 49 5.04 -6.89 -8.39
CA GLN A 49 4.33 -7.75 -7.44
C GLN A 49 4.59 -9.24 -7.73
N THR A 50 4.56 -9.64 -9.00
CA THR A 50 4.82 -11.02 -9.43
C THR A 50 6.25 -11.44 -9.13
N LEU A 51 7.23 -10.56 -9.41
CA LEU A 51 8.62 -10.78 -9.03
C LEU A 51 8.78 -10.93 -7.52
N MET A 52 8.17 -10.04 -6.74
CA MET A 52 8.20 -10.09 -5.28
C MET A 52 7.58 -11.36 -4.71
N ARG A 53 6.49 -11.86 -5.30
CA ARG A 53 5.89 -13.17 -4.95
C ARG A 53 6.88 -14.29 -5.22
N ARG A 54 7.54 -14.29 -6.38
CA ARG A 54 8.54 -15.31 -6.74
C ARG A 54 9.73 -15.31 -5.78
N LEU A 55 10.26 -14.15 -5.41
CA LEU A 55 11.35 -14.02 -4.44
C LEU A 55 10.96 -14.49 -3.03
N ARG A 56 9.66 -14.58 -2.73
CA ARG A 56 9.15 -15.10 -1.45
C ARG A 56 9.02 -16.62 -1.41
N THR A 57 9.16 -17.31 -2.54
CA THR A 57 9.16 -18.79 -2.57
C THR A 57 10.37 -19.33 -1.80
N ILE A 58 10.24 -20.53 -1.21
CA ILE A 58 11.26 -21.08 -0.29
C ILE A 58 12.65 -21.10 -0.93
N THR A 59 12.76 -21.58 -2.16
CA THR A 59 14.03 -21.69 -2.89
C THR A 59 14.64 -20.31 -3.16
N GLN A 60 13.85 -19.38 -3.69
CA GLN A 60 14.36 -18.04 -4.03
C GLN A 60 14.66 -17.22 -2.78
N ALA A 61 13.84 -17.35 -1.73
CA ALA A 61 14.08 -16.70 -0.45
C ALA A 61 15.36 -17.24 0.21
N SER A 62 15.67 -18.52 0.07
CA SER A 62 16.93 -19.09 0.54
C SER A 62 18.13 -18.47 -0.18
N ASN A 63 18.08 -18.44 -1.51
CA ASN A 63 19.13 -17.83 -2.33
C ASN A 63 19.32 -16.34 -2.02
N LEU A 64 18.22 -15.61 -1.84
CA LEU A 64 18.27 -14.19 -1.54
C LEU A 64 18.91 -13.91 -0.17
N ARG A 65 18.66 -14.77 0.83
CA ARG A 65 19.27 -14.66 2.17
C ARG A 65 20.79 -14.82 2.17
N LEU A 66 21.35 -15.51 1.17
CA LEU A 66 22.80 -15.61 1.01
C LEU A 66 23.42 -14.28 0.54
N LYS A 67 22.64 -13.42 -0.12
CA LYS A 67 23.09 -12.14 -0.66
C LYS A 67 22.73 -10.94 0.22
N THR A 68 21.57 -10.98 0.88
CA THR A 68 21.06 -9.87 1.70
C THR A 68 20.12 -10.34 2.80
N SER A 69 20.04 -9.59 3.91
CA SER A 69 19.06 -9.81 4.99
C SER A 69 17.66 -9.30 4.65
N LEU A 70 17.52 -8.53 3.57
CA LEU A 70 16.26 -7.94 3.14
C LEU A 70 15.26 -9.00 2.65
N ARG A 71 13.98 -8.77 2.95
CA ARG A 71 12.87 -9.62 2.52
C ARG A 71 11.95 -8.91 1.53
N PRO A 72 11.42 -9.61 0.50
CA PRO A 72 10.39 -9.10 -0.39
C PRO A 72 9.16 -8.61 0.39
N LYS A 73 8.55 -7.51 -0.08
CA LYS A 73 7.26 -7.00 0.41
C LYS A 73 6.25 -7.09 -0.71
N LEU A 74 5.00 -7.44 -0.37
CA LEU A 74 3.89 -7.45 -1.33
C LEU A 74 3.00 -6.25 -1.13
N ARG A 75 2.44 -5.74 -2.23
CA ARG A 75 1.32 -4.79 -2.17
C ARG A 75 0.06 -5.50 -1.66
N ASN A 76 -0.74 -4.77 -0.90
CA ASN A 76 -2.02 -5.19 -0.34
C ASN A 76 -3.00 -4.01 -0.43
N GLU A 77 -4.10 -4.20 -1.14
CA GLU A 77 -5.10 -3.16 -1.40
C GLU A 77 -5.66 -2.51 -0.13
N THR A 78 -5.81 -3.28 0.94
CA THR A 78 -6.34 -2.78 2.23
C THR A 78 -5.34 -1.93 3.01
N ARG A 79 -4.04 -1.99 2.65
CA ARG A 79 -2.96 -1.22 3.29
C ARG A 79 -2.46 -0.13 2.36
N TRP A 80 -2.90 1.10 2.62
CA TRP A 80 -2.70 2.27 1.76
C TRP A 80 -1.24 2.55 1.37
N GLY A 81 -0.26 2.27 2.24
CA GLY A 81 1.17 2.48 1.95
C GLY A 81 1.90 1.27 1.33
N SER A 82 1.21 0.17 1.03
CA SER A 82 1.86 -1.09 0.66
C SER A 82 2.52 -1.06 -0.72
N THR A 83 1.94 -0.35 -1.69
CA THR A 83 2.51 -0.19 -3.03
C THR A 83 3.86 0.53 -2.97
N PHE A 84 3.92 1.65 -2.24
CA PHE A 84 5.17 2.36 -1.99
C PHE A 84 6.21 1.46 -1.30
N ALA A 85 5.81 0.78 -0.23
CA ALA A 85 6.72 -0.10 0.51
C ALA A 85 7.24 -1.28 -0.32
N MET A 86 6.46 -1.77 -1.30
CA MET A 86 6.89 -2.78 -2.26
C MET A 86 7.91 -2.21 -3.24
N LEU A 87 7.65 -1.04 -3.82
CA LEU A 87 8.56 -0.39 -4.77
C LEU A 87 9.90 -0.01 -4.11
N ASP A 88 9.84 0.59 -2.93
CA ASP A 88 11.02 0.89 -2.11
C ASP A 88 11.84 -0.37 -1.85
N ARG A 89 11.15 -1.47 -1.48
CA ARG A 89 11.81 -2.76 -1.28
C ARG A 89 12.37 -3.34 -2.58
N TYR A 90 11.70 -3.14 -3.71
CA TYR A 90 12.17 -3.60 -5.01
C TYR A 90 13.47 -2.93 -5.39
N LEU A 91 13.54 -1.60 -5.27
CA LEU A 91 14.75 -0.85 -5.57
C LEU A 91 15.93 -1.30 -4.72
N ALA A 92 15.72 -1.55 -3.42
CA ALA A 92 16.76 -2.07 -2.53
C ALA A 92 17.16 -3.52 -2.82
N LEU A 93 16.27 -4.33 -3.41
CA LEU A 93 16.57 -5.72 -3.78
C LEU A 93 17.14 -5.87 -5.19
N ARG A 94 17.00 -4.84 -6.04
CA ARG A 94 17.31 -4.89 -7.48
C ARG A 94 18.75 -5.34 -7.78
N GLU A 95 19.71 -4.99 -6.93
CA GLU A 95 21.11 -5.37 -7.10
C GLU A 95 21.41 -6.83 -6.75
N TYR A 96 20.50 -7.52 -6.07
CA TYR A 96 20.67 -8.90 -5.59
C TYR A 96 19.84 -9.94 -6.37
N ILE A 97 18.88 -9.47 -7.17
CA ILE A 97 18.01 -10.28 -8.03
C ILE A 97 18.74 -10.58 -9.32
#